data_AF-A0A318D6U5-F1
#
_entry.id   AF-A0A318D6U5-F1
#
_cell.length_a   1.000
_cell.length_b   1.000
_cell.length_c   1.000
_cell.angle_alpha   90.00
_cell.angle_beta   90.00
_cell.angle_gamma   90.00
#
_symmetry.space_group_name_H-M   'P 1'
#
loop_
_entity.id
_entity.type
_entity.pdbx_description
1 polymer ?
#
loop_
_entity_poly.entity_id
_entity_poly.type
_entity_poly.pdbx_seq_one_letter_code
_entity_poly.pdbx_strand_id
1 'polypeptide(L)'
;MQVNSCKNLRCENFGVPASNSRNDPNYRVSGSAKPVLSNQRSKKIQRPSTRVIICKKCKQSVSLKNNQAIVETGRSLLWHPDNLCCPNHDCTNHINALSVSDHPKQYLKKGKTDTGNQRWGCKECGKRFVITRNEQHPSRGPYSHLYIPTINHVLNSNKIKRIMEVLDIHPQVIYDNIEKAYKACVRFNRQREAKLKHIGEKQKKNFLCTDRQTYMINWRRRFDRRNIAIRSTATADCSSSYIFPVHTTYDPHADREIIHKVSHQRGDQDFTSALRRYSQYWLDDDYNLQEHGKKFPSTLLSDVDP
;
A
#
# COMPACT_ATOMS: atom_id res chain seq x y z
N MET A 1 5.13 -3.26 -15.16
CA MET A 1 3.78 -2.69 -15.36
C MET A 1 3.94 -1.25 -15.83
N GLN A 2 3.25 -0.84 -16.90
CA GLN A 2 3.22 0.55 -17.38
C GLN A 2 1.79 1.06 -17.28
N VAL A 3 1.55 2.08 -16.46
CA VAL A 3 0.18 2.61 -16.23
C VAL A 3 -0.10 3.93 -16.95
N ASN A 4 0.97 4.55 -17.47
CA ASN A 4 0.91 5.85 -18.12
C ASN A 4 0.38 5.65 -19.54
N SER A 5 -0.90 5.95 -19.72
CA SER A 5 -1.66 5.82 -20.96
C SER A 5 -2.82 6.82 -20.99
N CYS A 6 -3.38 7.03 -22.17
CA CYS A 6 -4.59 7.83 -22.37
C CYS A 6 -5.77 7.23 -21.57
N LYS A 7 -6.54 8.10 -20.90
CA LYS A 7 -7.72 7.70 -20.09
C LYS A 7 -9.05 8.02 -20.77
N ASN A 8 -9.04 8.64 -21.95
CA ASN A 8 -10.24 8.89 -22.74
C ASN A 8 -10.68 7.60 -23.43
N LEU A 9 -11.81 7.04 -23.01
CA LEU A 9 -12.42 5.81 -23.52
C LEU A 9 -12.69 5.83 -25.04
N ARG A 10 -12.88 7.01 -25.63
CA ARG A 10 -13.16 7.18 -27.07
C ARG A 10 -11.90 7.36 -27.92
N CYS A 11 -10.71 7.37 -27.32
CA CYS A 11 -9.46 7.58 -28.04
C CYS A 11 -8.85 6.24 -28.45
N GLU A 12 -8.32 6.13 -29.68
CA GLU A 12 -7.58 4.92 -30.09
C GLU A 12 -6.35 4.63 -29.21
N ASN A 13 -5.75 5.66 -28.60
CA ASN A 13 -4.64 5.48 -27.66
C ASN A 13 -5.12 5.08 -26.25
N PHE A 14 -6.42 4.85 -26.04
CA PHE A 14 -6.96 4.40 -24.74
C PHE A 14 -6.28 3.10 -24.30
N GLY A 15 -5.73 3.10 -23.10
CA GLY A 15 -5.04 1.92 -22.56
C GLY A 15 -3.67 1.62 -23.21
N VAL A 16 -3.31 2.24 -24.34
CA VAL A 16 -2.01 2.03 -24.99
C VAL A 16 -0.89 2.65 -24.15
N PRO A 17 0.06 1.87 -23.63
CA PRO A 17 1.10 2.34 -22.74
C PRO A 17 2.11 3.27 -23.44
N ALA A 18 2.59 4.28 -22.74
CA ALA A 18 3.74 5.08 -23.19
C ALA A 18 5.03 4.23 -23.18
N SER A 19 5.80 4.35 -24.26
CA SER A 19 7.07 3.65 -24.53
C SER A 19 8.25 4.13 -23.67
N ASN A 20 8.06 5.14 -22.80
CA ASN A 20 9.11 5.82 -22.01
C ASN A 20 10.28 6.38 -22.84
N SER A 21 10.13 6.48 -24.17
CA SER A 21 11.12 7.08 -25.05
C SER A 21 10.85 8.58 -25.23
N ARG A 22 11.91 9.35 -25.51
CA ARG A 22 11.78 10.80 -25.79
C ARG A 22 10.91 11.07 -27.02
N ASN A 23 10.98 10.17 -28.01
CA ASN A 23 10.23 10.24 -29.26
C ASN A 23 9.08 9.22 -29.26
N ASP A 24 8.28 9.20 -28.19
CA ASP A 24 7.11 8.35 -28.13
C ASP A 24 6.13 8.72 -29.28
N PRO A 25 5.64 7.75 -30.06
CA PRO A 25 4.75 8.03 -31.19
C PRO A 25 3.40 8.60 -30.75
N ASN A 26 2.91 8.18 -29.58
CA ASN A 26 1.54 8.41 -29.11
C ASN A 26 1.44 9.56 -28.09
N TYR A 27 2.53 9.86 -27.38
CA TYR A 27 2.53 10.80 -26.25
C TYR A 27 3.65 11.84 -26.35
N ARG A 28 3.40 13.00 -25.76
CA ARG A 28 4.45 13.99 -25.45
C ARG A 28 4.48 14.22 -23.94
N VAL A 29 5.66 14.40 -23.38
CA VAL A 29 5.81 14.73 -21.95
C VAL A 29 5.83 16.25 -21.79
N SER A 30 5.11 16.75 -20.80
CA SER A 30 5.09 18.18 -20.43
C SER A 30 5.20 18.35 -18.91
N GLY A 31 5.55 19.55 -18.48
CA GLY A 31 5.87 19.87 -17.08
C GLY A 31 7.36 19.74 -16.76
N SER A 32 7.77 20.41 -15.69
CA SER A 32 9.16 20.40 -15.21
C SER A 32 9.50 19.07 -14.55
N ALA A 33 10.76 18.63 -14.70
CA ALA A 33 11.28 17.51 -13.92
C ALA A 33 11.53 17.90 -12.46
N LYS A 34 11.94 19.15 -12.23
CA LYS A 34 12.21 19.72 -10.90
C LYS A 34 10.97 20.41 -10.33
N PRO A 35 10.72 20.32 -9.01
CA PRO A 35 9.65 21.08 -8.39
C PRO A 35 9.94 22.57 -8.51
N VAL A 36 8.89 23.37 -8.57
CA VAL A 36 9.03 24.82 -8.58
C VAL A 36 9.36 25.27 -7.16
N LEU A 37 10.63 25.58 -6.90
CA LEU A 37 11.06 26.19 -5.65
C LEU A 37 10.49 27.61 -5.63
N SER A 38 9.72 27.94 -4.59
CA SER A 38 9.13 29.27 -4.46
C SER A 38 10.25 30.30 -4.30
N ASN A 39 10.53 31.07 -5.36
CA ASN A 39 11.29 32.31 -5.19
C ASN A 39 10.43 33.26 -4.35
N GLN A 40 10.94 33.71 -3.20
CA GLN A 40 10.29 34.61 -2.24
C GLN A 40 9.74 35.92 -2.86
N ARG A 41 10.11 36.26 -4.10
CA ARG A 41 9.69 37.47 -4.82
C ARG A 41 8.34 37.36 -5.54
N SER A 42 7.75 36.18 -5.68
CA SER A 42 6.48 36.00 -6.42
C SER A 42 5.34 35.58 -5.48
N LYS A 43 4.47 36.52 -5.09
CA LYS A 43 3.23 36.29 -4.32
C LYS A 43 2.13 35.46 -5.04
N LYS A 44 2.47 34.74 -6.11
CA LYS A 44 1.54 33.81 -6.76
C LYS A 44 1.76 32.43 -6.15
N ILE A 45 0.70 31.84 -5.59
CA ILE A 45 0.66 30.43 -5.19
C ILE A 45 0.93 29.61 -6.46
N GLN A 46 2.18 29.21 -6.67
CA GLN A 46 2.56 28.42 -7.83
C GLN A 46 2.21 26.97 -7.53
N ARG A 47 1.24 26.45 -8.29
CA ARG A 47 0.85 25.04 -8.21
C ARG A 47 2.11 24.19 -8.50
N PRO A 48 2.36 23.11 -7.73
CA PRO A 48 3.46 22.21 -8.01
C PRO A 48 3.34 21.75 -9.47
N SER A 49 4.40 21.91 -10.26
CA SER A 49 4.38 21.52 -11.67
C SER A 49 4.32 20.00 -11.75
N THR A 50 3.13 19.42 -11.79
CA THR A 50 2.97 17.98 -11.96
C THR A 50 3.40 17.61 -13.38
N ARG A 51 4.33 16.67 -13.50
CA ARG A 51 4.74 16.14 -14.80
C ARG A 51 3.57 15.36 -15.40
N VAL A 52 3.23 15.64 -16.64
CA VAL A 52 2.09 15.02 -17.34
C VAL A 52 2.53 14.41 -18.66
N ILE A 53 1.84 13.36 -19.08
CA ILE A 53 1.85 12.89 -20.46
C ILE A 53 0.62 13.46 -21.18
N ILE A 54 0.80 13.91 -22.41
CA ILE A 54 -0.27 14.44 -23.25
C ILE A 54 -0.40 13.52 -24.46
N CYS A 55 -1.59 12.96 -24.66
CA CYS A 55 -1.88 12.15 -25.83
C CYS A 55 -1.81 13.01 -27.09
N LYS A 56 -1.04 12.60 -28.11
CA LYS A 56 -0.93 13.36 -29.36
C LYS A 56 -2.23 13.37 -30.17
N LYS A 57 -3.06 12.32 -30.03
CA LYS A 57 -4.32 12.16 -30.75
C LYS A 57 -5.47 12.97 -30.15
N CYS A 58 -5.82 12.73 -28.87
CA CYS A 58 -6.95 13.42 -28.22
C CYS A 58 -6.57 14.63 -27.37
N LYS A 59 -5.27 14.94 -27.26
CA LYS A 59 -4.71 16.05 -26.44
C LYS A 59 -5.00 15.99 -24.93
N GLN A 60 -5.64 14.94 -24.43
CA GLN A 60 -5.86 14.76 -23.00
C GLN A 60 -4.53 14.64 -22.25
N SER A 61 -4.39 15.38 -21.15
CA SER A 61 -3.28 15.30 -20.22
C SER A 61 -3.57 14.33 -19.08
N VAL A 62 -2.62 13.46 -18.78
CA VAL A 62 -2.67 12.51 -17.66
C VAL A 62 -1.44 12.73 -16.79
N SER A 63 -1.63 12.79 -15.47
CA SER A 63 -0.51 12.90 -14.53
C SER A 63 0.41 11.69 -14.66
N LEU A 64 1.70 11.94 -14.84
CA LEU A 64 2.72 10.89 -14.90
C LEU A 64 2.80 10.22 -13.54
N LYS A 65 2.83 8.89 -13.53
CA LYS A 65 3.04 8.08 -12.33
C LYS A 65 4.34 7.31 -12.44
N ASN A 66 5.01 7.09 -11.31
CA ASN A 66 6.16 6.20 -11.24
C ASN A 66 5.68 4.75 -11.29
N ASN A 67 6.05 4.02 -12.34
CA ASN A 67 5.68 2.62 -12.51
C ASN A 67 6.28 1.70 -11.43
N GLN A 68 7.49 2.00 -10.96
CA GLN A 68 8.15 1.21 -9.92
C GLN A 68 7.37 1.31 -8.60
N ALA A 69 7.01 2.54 -8.22
CA ALA A 69 6.21 2.79 -7.03
C ALA A 69 4.86 2.05 -7.06
N ILE A 70 4.23 1.95 -8.23
CA ILE A 70 2.97 1.20 -8.40
C ILE A 70 3.18 -0.30 -8.21
N VAL A 71 4.25 -0.85 -8.77
CA VAL A 71 4.59 -2.27 -8.57
C VAL A 71 4.86 -2.55 -7.10
N GLU A 72 5.58 -1.67 -6.41
CA GLU A 72 5.87 -1.79 -4.97
C GLU A 72 4.61 -1.66 -4.11
N THR A 73 3.74 -0.68 -4.43
CA THR A 73 2.45 -0.53 -3.76
C THR A 73 1.60 -1.79 -3.95
N GLY A 74 1.53 -2.32 -5.18
CA GLY A 74 0.82 -3.58 -5.45
C GLY A 74 1.38 -4.76 -4.65
N ARG A 75 2.70 -4.85 -4.48
CA ARG A 75 3.33 -5.88 -3.63
C ARG A 75 2.96 -5.71 -2.16
N SER A 76 2.94 -4.48 -1.65
CA SER A 76 2.52 -4.20 -0.27
C SER A 76 1.04 -4.59 -0.05
N LEU A 77 0.16 -4.27 -1.00
CA LEU A 77 -1.26 -4.67 -0.94
C LEU A 77 -1.49 -6.19 -1.03
N LEU A 78 -0.57 -6.91 -1.68
CA LEU A 78 -0.57 -8.38 -1.78
C LEU A 78 0.20 -9.05 -0.63
N TRP A 79 0.61 -8.30 0.39
CA TRP A 79 1.27 -8.86 1.55
C TRP A 79 0.36 -9.90 2.22
N HIS A 80 0.98 -11.01 2.63
CA HIS A 80 0.29 -12.07 3.35
C HIS A 80 1.22 -12.65 4.41
N PRO A 81 0.74 -12.95 5.64
CA PRO A 81 1.60 -13.41 6.73
C PRO A 81 2.35 -14.71 6.41
N ASP A 82 1.80 -15.55 5.54
CA ASP A 82 2.43 -16.81 5.12
C ASP A 82 3.22 -16.70 3.80
N ASN A 83 3.21 -15.53 3.13
CA ASN A 83 4.04 -15.25 1.94
C ASN A 83 5.45 -14.83 2.35
N LEU A 84 6.13 -15.71 3.07
CA LEU A 84 7.50 -15.49 3.50
C LEU A 84 8.44 -15.76 2.32
N CYS A 85 9.23 -14.75 1.97
CA CYS A 85 10.28 -14.82 0.95
C CYS A 85 11.66 -14.77 1.61
N CYS A 86 12.72 -14.75 0.79
CA CYS A 86 14.08 -14.56 1.27
C CYS A 86 14.19 -13.27 2.12
N PRO A 87 14.83 -13.28 3.30
CA PRO A 87 14.97 -12.09 4.15
C PRO A 87 16.17 -11.21 3.75
N ASN A 88 16.73 -11.39 2.55
CA ASN A 88 17.79 -10.52 2.04
C ASN A 88 17.18 -9.50 1.10
N HIS A 89 17.17 -8.21 1.47
CA HIS A 89 16.54 -7.15 0.69
C HIS A 89 17.14 -6.95 -0.71
N ASP A 90 18.41 -7.33 -0.89
CA ASP A 90 19.11 -7.22 -2.18
C ASP A 90 18.96 -8.47 -3.07
N CYS A 91 18.27 -9.51 -2.57
CA CYS A 91 18.09 -10.76 -3.31
C CYS A 91 16.94 -10.65 -4.32
N THR A 92 17.14 -11.19 -5.54
CA THR A 92 16.10 -11.23 -6.58
C THR A 92 14.81 -11.91 -6.10
N ASN A 93 14.93 -12.96 -5.29
CA ASN A 93 13.78 -13.65 -4.69
C ASN A 93 13.03 -12.78 -3.67
N HIS A 94 13.71 -11.86 -2.96
CA HIS A 94 13.05 -10.90 -2.08
C HIS A 94 12.41 -9.77 -2.88
N ILE A 95 13.16 -9.18 -3.82
CA ILE A 95 12.73 -8.07 -4.67
C ILE A 95 11.48 -8.45 -5.46
N ASN A 96 11.43 -9.68 -5.99
CA ASN A 96 10.29 -10.19 -6.75
C ASN A 96 9.18 -10.80 -5.87
N ALA A 97 9.33 -10.75 -4.54
CA ALA A 97 8.41 -11.32 -3.56
C ALA A 97 8.08 -12.80 -3.84
N LEU A 98 9.08 -13.58 -4.29
CA LEU A 98 8.90 -14.99 -4.60
C LEU A 98 8.78 -15.77 -3.30
N SER A 99 7.55 -16.09 -2.89
CA SER A 99 7.30 -16.78 -1.62
C SER A 99 7.80 -18.22 -1.65
N VAL A 100 8.14 -18.75 -0.48
CA VAL A 100 8.52 -20.17 -0.33
C VAL A 100 7.37 -21.11 -0.69
N SER A 101 6.13 -20.70 -0.44
CA SER A 101 4.92 -21.49 -0.68
C SER A 101 4.56 -21.57 -2.17
N ASP A 102 4.63 -20.44 -2.88
CA ASP A 102 4.23 -20.37 -4.29
C ASP A 102 5.38 -20.79 -5.24
N HIS A 103 6.63 -20.56 -4.82
CA HIS A 103 7.84 -20.86 -5.61
C HIS A 103 8.82 -21.78 -4.87
N PRO A 104 8.42 -23.00 -4.47
CA PRO A 104 9.27 -23.89 -3.67
C PRO A 104 10.58 -24.27 -4.38
N LYS A 105 10.61 -24.23 -5.71
CA LYS A 105 11.80 -24.53 -6.52
C LYS A 105 12.96 -23.57 -6.26
N GLN A 106 12.67 -22.33 -5.85
CA GLN A 106 13.67 -21.29 -5.56
C GLN A 106 14.31 -21.42 -4.17
N TYR A 107 13.82 -22.38 -3.37
CA TYR A 107 14.26 -22.58 -2.00
C TYR A 107 14.63 -24.05 -1.75
N LEU A 108 15.49 -24.29 -0.76
CA LEU A 108 15.88 -25.62 -0.33
C LEU A 108 15.44 -25.83 1.12
N LYS A 109 14.81 -26.98 1.42
CA LYS A 109 14.51 -27.38 2.80
C LYS A 109 15.81 -27.83 3.48
N LYS A 110 16.15 -27.20 4.62
CA LYS A 110 17.37 -27.46 5.40
C LYS A 110 17.05 -28.00 6.79
N GLY A 111 16.38 -29.15 6.85
CA GLY A 111 15.96 -29.76 8.13
C GLY A 111 15.00 -28.89 8.93
N LYS A 112 14.77 -29.25 10.20
CA LYS A 112 13.90 -28.52 11.13
C LYS A 112 14.71 -28.00 12.31
N THR A 113 14.23 -26.94 12.96
CA THR A 113 14.71 -26.53 14.29
C THR A 113 14.21 -27.53 15.35
N ASP A 114 14.77 -27.49 16.55
CA ASP A 114 14.35 -28.32 17.69
C ASP A 114 12.86 -28.13 18.04
N THR A 115 12.34 -26.92 17.82
CA THR A 115 10.90 -26.59 17.96
C THR A 115 10.01 -27.09 16.81
N GLY A 116 10.56 -27.84 15.85
CA GLY A 116 9.83 -28.40 14.70
C GLY A 116 9.69 -27.46 13.49
N ASN A 117 10.09 -26.20 13.58
CA ASN A 117 9.98 -25.24 12.47
C ASN A 117 10.93 -25.56 11.30
N GLN A 118 10.41 -25.45 10.08
CA GLN A 118 11.17 -25.75 8.87
C GLN A 118 12.21 -24.67 8.58
N ARG A 119 13.48 -25.06 8.44
CA ARG A 119 14.54 -24.17 7.95
C ARG A 119 14.59 -24.21 6.42
N TRP A 120 14.81 -23.06 5.83
CA TRP A 120 14.89 -22.84 4.38
C TRP A 120 16.21 -22.18 4.02
N GLY A 121 16.76 -22.54 2.87
CA GLY A 121 17.87 -21.85 2.23
C GLY A 121 17.41 -21.25 0.90
N CYS A 122 17.68 -19.97 0.67
CA CYS A 122 17.47 -19.35 -0.63
C CYS A 122 18.50 -19.88 -1.63
N LYS A 123 18.09 -20.33 -2.82
CA LYS A 123 19.03 -20.81 -3.85
C LYS A 123 19.80 -19.69 -4.55
N GLU A 124 19.25 -18.48 -4.57
CA GLU A 124 19.88 -17.33 -5.20
C GLU A 124 21.03 -16.76 -4.36
N CYS A 125 20.73 -16.31 -3.13
CA CYS A 125 21.73 -15.66 -2.27
C CYS A 125 22.33 -16.57 -1.20
N GLY A 126 21.91 -17.85 -1.12
CA GLY A 126 22.37 -18.80 -0.11
C GLY A 126 21.87 -18.56 1.32
N LYS A 127 21.21 -17.43 1.61
CA LYS A 127 20.79 -17.05 2.96
C LYS A 127 19.82 -18.07 3.55
N ARG A 128 20.08 -18.45 4.80
CA ARG A 128 19.26 -19.41 5.56
C ARG A 128 18.30 -18.66 6.47
N PHE A 129 17.08 -19.13 6.56
CA PHE A 129 16.04 -18.55 7.40
C PHE A 129 15.04 -19.61 7.84
N VAL A 130 14.32 -19.32 8.91
CA VAL A 130 13.29 -20.23 9.44
C VAL A 130 11.95 -19.62 9.16
N ILE A 131 11.04 -20.42 8.61
CA ILE A 131 9.63 -20.05 8.57
C ILE A 131 9.00 -20.68 9.79
N THR A 132 8.70 -19.85 10.79
CA THR A 132 7.78 -20.23 11.85
C THR A 132 6.40 -20.29 11.22
N ARG A 133 5.97 -21.49 10.82
CA ARG A 133 4.55 -21.71 10.66
C ARG A 133 4.00 -21.54 12.06
N ASN A 134 3.28 -20.46 12.31
CA ASN A 134 2.35 -20.43 13.43
C ASN A 134 1.23 -21.43 13.10
N GLU A 135 1.57 -22.72 13.03
CA GLU A 135 0.60 -23.78 13.24
C GLU A 135 0.04 -23.48 14.62
N GLN A 136 -1.26 -23.24 14.60
CA GLN A 136 -2.07 -22.63 15.63
C GLN A 136 -2.12 -23.54 16.86
N HIS A 137 -1.00 -23.72 17.57
CA HIS A 137 -1.16 -24.03 18.97
C HIS A 137 -1.77 -22.78 19.59
N PRO A 138 -3.00 -22.87 20.16
CA PRO A 138 -3.53 -21.77 20.95
C PRO A 138 -2.44 -21.43 21.94
N SER A 139 -1.95 -20.19 21.84
CA SER A 139 -0.78 -19.72 22.60
C SER A 139 -0.87 -20.33 24.00
N ARG A 140 0.04 -21.22 24.41
CA ARG A 140 0.04 -21.74 25.80
C ARG A 140 0.59 -20.66 26.75
N GLY A 141 0.24 -19.41 26.47
CA GLY A 141 0.57 -18.25 27.26
C GLY A 141 -0.56 -17.93 28.23
N PRO A 142 -0.26 -17.20 29.31
CA PRO A 142 -1.20 -16.94 30.40
C PRO A 142 -2.52 -16.29 29.92
N TYR A 143 -2.49 -15.51 28.84
CA TYR A 143 -3.62 -14.70 28.37
C TYR A 143 -4.35 -15.25 27.14
N SER A 144 -4.13 -16.51 26.75
CA SER A 144 -4.74 -17.06 25.53
C SER A 144 -6.26 -17.18 25.59
N HIS A 145 -6.80 -17.47 26.77
CA HIS A 145 -8.23 -17.50 27.06
C HIS A 145 -8.89 -16.11 26.88
N LEU A 146 -8.12 -15.02 26.97
CA LEU A 146 -8.60 -13.65 26.80
C LEU A 146 -8.60 -13.16 25.35
N TYR A 147 -8.16 -13.97 24.39
CA TYR A 147 -8.15 -13.60 22.98
C TYR A 147 -9.55 -13.22 22.46
N ILE A 148 -10.54 -14.12 22.60
CA ILE A 148 -11.90 -13.87 22.12
C ILE A 148 -12.54 -12.66 22.84
N PRO A 149 -12.50 -12.57 24.19
CA PRO A 149 -12.98 -11.38 24.90
C PRO A 149 -12.34 -10.07 24.39
N THR A 150 -11.01 -10.06 24.22
CA THR A 150 -10.29 -8.88 23.72
C THR A 150 -10.83 -8.42 22.36
N ILE A 151 -10.97 -9.35 21.41
CA ILE A 151 -11.45 -9.02 20.06
C ILE A 151 -12.91 -8.55 20.09
N ASN A 152 -13.78 -9.19 20.88
CA ASN A 152 -15.16 -8.73 21.03
C ASN A 152 -15.24 -7.31 21.59
N HIS A 153 -14.39 -6.96 22.56
CA HIS A 153 -14.33 -5.59 23.06
C HIS A 153 -13.89 -4.58 21.99
N VAL A 154 -12.92 -4.94 21.16
CA VAL A 154 -12.44 -4.10 20.04
C VAL A 154 -13.55 -3.91 19.00
N LEU A 155 -14.27 -4.97 18.63
CA LEU A 155 -15.39 -4.90 17.68
C LEU A 155 -16.54 -4.03 18.21
N ASN A 156 -16.78 -4.05 19.52
CA ASN A 156 -17.74 -3.18 20.19
C ASN A 156 -17.23 -1.75 20.43
N SER A 157 -16.15 -1.33 19.76
CA SER A 157 -15.60 0.03 19.82
C SER A 157 -15.20 0.50 21.23
N ASN A 158 -14.84 -0.43 22.13
CA ASN A 158 -14.33 -0.06 23.44
C ASN A 158 -12.94 0.59 23.33
N LYS A 159 -12.70 1.64 24.11
CA LYS A 159 -11.37 2.28 24.21
C LYS A 159 -10.37 1.29 24.81
N ILE A 160 -9.13 1.28 24.31
CA ILE A 160 -8.06 0.38 24.81
C ILE A 160 -7.93 0.40 26.34
N LYS A 161 -7.98 1.59 26.96
CA LYS A 161 -7.96 1.72 28.43
C LYS A 161 -9.09 0.96 29.12
N ARG A 162 -10.31 1.02 28.57
CA ARG A 162 -11.46 0.28 29.09
C ARG A 162 -11.27 -1.23 28.97
N ILE A 163 -10.67 -1.68 27.87
CA ILE A 163 -10.35 -3.10 27.66
C ILE A 163 -9.31 -3.58 28.69
N MET A 164 -8.28 -2.76 28.94
CA MET A 164 -7.28 -3.05 29.97
C MET A 164 -7.92 -3.21 31.35
N GLU A 165 -8.83 -2.31 31.74
CA GLU A 165 -9.53 -2.36 33.02
C GLU A 165 -10.46 -3.57 33.15
N VAL A 166 -11.23 -3.89 32.10
CA VAL A 166 -12.23 -4.96 32.14
C VAL A 166 -11.59 -6.34 32.14
N LEU A 167 -10.51 -6.52 31.37
CA LEU A 167 -9.85 -7.80 31.20
C LEU A 167 -8.61 -7.98 32.08
N ASP A 168 -8.20 -6.93 32.81
CA ASP A 168 -6.97 -6.88 33.61
C ASP A 168 -5.73 -7.34 32.83
N ILE A 169 -5.50 -6.72 31.66
CA ILE A 169 -4.39 -7.06 30.77
C ILE A 169 -3.53 -5.86 30.41
N HIS A 170 -2.24 -6.13 30.24
CA HIS A 170 -1.30 -5.18 29.68
C HIS A 170 -1.68 -4.81 28.24
N PRO A 171 -1.58 -3.53 27.81
CA PRO A 171 -1.97 -3.08 26.47
C PRO A 171 -1.28 -3.82 25.34
N GLN A 172 -0.04 -4.30 25.54
CA GLN A 172 0.67 -5.10 24.55
C GLN A 172 -0.10 -6.38 24.18
N VAL A 173 -0.75 -7.04 25.16
CA VAL A 173 -1.55 -8.25 24.91
C VAL A 173 -2.73 -7.93 23.99
N ILE A 174 -3.33 -6.75 24.15
CA ILE A 174 -4.41 -6.28 23.28
C ILE A 174 -3.91 -6.12 21.85
N TYR A 175 -2.79 -5.41 21.65
CA TYR A 175 -2.20 -5.21 20.32
C TYR A 175 -1.77 -6.53 19.68
N ASP A 176 -1.17 -7.45 20.43
CA ASP A 176 -0.79 -8.77 19.94
C ASP A 176 -2.03 -9.59 19.52
N ASN A 177 -3.12 -9.49 20.28
CA ASN A 177 -4.38 -10.14 19.93
C ASN A 177 -5.00 -9.53 18.66
N ILE A 178 -4.99 -8.19 18.52
CA ILE A 178 -5.44 -7.51 17.30
C ILE A 178 -4.62 -7.97 16.09
N GLU A 179 -3.29 -8.04 16.22
CA GLU A 179 -2.40 -8.50 15.16
C GLU A 179 -2.63 -9.98 14.80
N LYS A 180 -2.86 -10.84 15.81
CA LYS A 180 -3.24 -12.24 15.59
C LYS A 180 -4.56 -12.36 14.82
N ALA A 181 -5.58 -11.58 15.21
CA ALA A 181 -6.87 -11.55 14.55
C ALA A 181 -6.75 -11.05 13.11
N TYR A 182 -6.01 -9.96 12.89
CA TYR A 182 -5.71 -9.43 11.56
C TYR A 182 -5.08 -10.50 10.65
N LYS A 183 -4.02 -11.18 11.12
CA LYS A 183 -3.37 -12.26 10.37
C LYS A 183 -4.33 -13.42 10.07
N ALA A 184 -5.23 -13.76 10.99
CA ALA A 184 -6.24 -14.79 10.77
C ALA A 184 -7.26 -14.37 9.69
N CYS A 185 -7.73 -13.11 9.72
CA CYS A 185 -8.61 -12.55 8.68
C CYS A 185 -7.94 -12.54 7.30
N VAL A 186 -6.67 -12.14 7.21
CA VAL A 186 -5.92 -12.14 5.95
C VAL A 186 -5.79 -13.56 5.39
N ARG A 187 -5.48 -14.55 6.23
CA ARG A 187 -5.43 -15.98 5.83
C ARG A 187 -6.79 -16.48 5.34
N PHE A 188 -7.84 -16.14 6.06
CA PHE A 188 -9.21 -16.51 5.71
C PHE A 188 -9.62 -15.90 4.35
N ASN A 189 -9.29 -14.62 4.13
CA ASN A 189 -9.56 -13.93 2.87
C ASN A 189 -8.81 -14.60 1.70
N ARG A 190 -7.53 -14.91 1.86
CA ARG A 190 -6.75 -15.59 0.81
C ARG A 190 -7.37 -16.92 0.37
N GLN A 191 -7.87 -17.71 1.33
CA GLN A 191 -8.53 -18.98 1.00
C GLN A 191 -9.81 -18.78 0.17
N ARG A 192 -10.54 -17.68 0.38
CA ARG A 192 -11.71 -17.33 -0.43
C ARG A 192 -11.32 -16.73 -1.78
N GLU A 193 -10.35 -15.84 -1.81
CA GLU A 193 -9.84 -15.23 -3.04
C GLU A 193 -9.26 -16.27 -4.00
N ALA A 194 -8.62 -17.32 -3.48
CA ALA A 194 -8.16 -18.44 -4.31
C ALA A 194 -9.30 -19.09 -5.10
N LYS A 195 -10.52 -19.10 -4.55
CA LYS A 195 -11.72 -19.62 -5.23
C LYS A 195 -12.31 -18.65 -6.24
N LEU A 196 -12.01 -17.34 -6.15
CA LEU A 196 -12.53 -16.33 -7.08
C LEU A 196 -12.12 -16.61 -8.52
N LYS A 197 -10.95 -17.23 -8.76
CA LYS A 197 -10.53 -17.64 -10.11
C LYS A 197 -11.56 -18.56 -10.77
N HIS A 198 -12.01 -19.57 -10.02
CA HIS A 198 -13.01 -20.54 -10.50
C HIS A 198 -14.42 -19.96 -10.58
N ILE A 199 -14.75 -18.98 -9.74
CA ILE A 199 -16.05 -18.30 -9.77
C ILE A 199 -16.11 -17.36 -10.99
N GLY A 200 -15.03 -16.61 -11.25
CA GLY A 200 -14.91 -15.69 -12.38
C GLY A 200 -14.93 -16.41 -13.73
N GLU A 201 -14.47 -17.66 -13.82
CA GLU A 201 -14.61 -18.50 -15.03
C GLU A 201 -16.09 -18.82 -15.35
N LYS A 202 -16.95 -18.87 -14.33
CA LYS A 202 -18.39 -19.13 -14.50
C LYS A 202 -19.19 -17.84 -14.69
N GLN A 203 -18.77 -16.74 -14.09
CA GLN A 203 -19.41 -15.43 -14.23
C GLN A 203 -18.88 -14.69 -15.46
N LYS A 204 -19.73 -14.54 -16.50
CA LYS A 204 -19.37 -13.79 -17.72
C LYS A 204 -19.20 -12.29 -17.48
N LYS A 205 -19.79 -11.74 -16.42
CA LYS A 205 -19.77 -10.30 -16.08
C LYS A 205 -19.80 -10.11 -14.57
N ASN A 206 -19.00 -9.18 -14.08
CA ASN A 206 -19.01 -8.74 -12.69
C ASN A 206 -19.55 -7.31 -12.64
N PHE A 207 -20.55 -7.07 -11.80
CA PHE A 207 -21.06 -5.72 -11.56
C PHE A 207 -20.38 -5.22 -10.30
N LEU A 208 -19.48 -4.26 -10.43
CA LEU A 208 -18.66 -3.78 -9.32
C LEU A 208 -19.14 -2.40 -8.85
N CYS A 209 -19.41 -2.30 -7.56
CA CYS A 209 -19.78 -1.09 -6.86
C CYS A 209 -18.58 -0.70 -5.97
N THR A 210 -17.89 0.42 -6.26
CA THR A 210 -16.72 0.87 -5.49
C THR A 210 -17.02 2.17 -4.76
N ASP A 211 -16.73 2.21 -3.47
CA ASP A 211 -16.84 3.41 -2.64
C ASP A 211 -15.53 3.70 -1.89
N ARG A 212 -15.33 4.95 -1.47
CA ARG A 212 -14.14 5.41 -0.75
C ARG A 212 -14.51 6.30 0.43
N GLN A 213 -14.22 5.81 1.62
CA GLN A 213 -14.32 6.58 2.86
C GLN A 213 -12.99 7.24 3.21
N THR A 214 -13.04 8.39 3.88
CA THR A 214 -11.84 9.08 4.40
C THR A 214 -11.93 9.19 5.92
N TYR A 215 -11.00 8.55 6.62
CA TYR A 215 -10.84 8.63 8.06
C TYR A 215 -9.83 9.72 8.39
N MET A 216 -10.29 10.76 9.09
CA MET A 216 -9.41 11.80 9.62
C MET A 216 -8.90 11.34 10.98
N ILE A 217 -7.62 11.00 11.07
CA ILE A 217 -7.00 10.61 12.32
C ILE A 217 -6.24 11.80 12.93
N ASN A 218 -6.38 11.92 14.24
CA ASN A 218 -5.67 12.90 15.03
C ASN A 218 -4.22 12.48 15.29
N TRP A 219 -3.51 13.43 15.84
CA TRP A 219 -2.07 13.52 15.92
C TRP A 219 -1.35 12.49 16.78
N ARG A 220 -0.21 12.02 16.25
CA ARG A 220 0.80 11.31 17.06
C ARG A 220 1.77 12.26 17.77
N ARG A 221 2.09 13.41 17.16
CA ARG A 221 3.05 14.40 17.69
C ARG A 221 2.29 15.64 18.16
N ARG A 222 2.49 16.07 19.41
CA ARG A 222 1.79 17.25 19.96
C ARG A 222 2.13 18.56 19.22
N PHE A 223 3.32 18.63 18.60
CA PHE A 223 3.82 19.81 17.89
C PHE A 223 3.31 19.94 16.44
N ASP A 224 2.84 18.84 15.84
CA ASP A 224 2.28 18.83 14.49
C ASP A 224 0.76 18.65 14.60
N ARG A 225 -0.08 19.51 13.98
CA ARG A 225 -1.55 19.63 14.24
C ARG A 225 -2.56 19.62 13.03
N ARG A 226 -2.11 19.57 11.78
CA ARG A 226 -2.74 18.96 10.53
C ARG A 226 -3.31 17.47 10.54
N ASN A 227 -4.60 17.28 10.47
CA ASN A 227 -5.17 15.91 10.44
C ASN A 227 -4.63 15.02 9.30
N ILE A 228 -4.32 13.76 9.59
CA ILE A 228 -3.88 12.79 8.59
C ILE A 228 -5.12 12.10 8.02
N ALA A 229 -5.28 12.16 6.69
CA ALA A 229 -6.39 11.54 6.00
C ALA A 229 -6.00 10.11 5.55
N ILE A 230 -6.52 9.10 6.23
CA ILE A 230 -6.44 7.71 5.78
C ILE A 230 -7.64 7.43 4.89
N ARG A 231 -7.42 7.15 3.61
CA ARG A 231 -8.50 6.77 2.69
C ARG A 231 -8.64 5.27 2.68
N SER A 232 -9.87 4.79 2.73
CA SER A 232 -10.25 3.38 2.65
C SER A 232 -11.12 3.18 1.43
N THR A 233 -10.70 2.33 0.52
CA THR A 233 -11.47 1.99 -0.69
C THR A 233 -12.01 0.58 -0.55
N ALA A 234 -13.30 0.42 -0.76
CA ALA A 234 -13.99 -0.86 -0.74
C ALA A 234 -14.70 -1.07 -2.08
N THR A 235 -14.64 -2.30 -2.60
CA THR A 235 -15.38 -2.71 -3.79
C THR A 235 -16.24 -3.89 -3.43
N ALA A 236 -17.48 -3.90 -3.88
CA ALA A 236 -18.39 -5.04 -3.77
C ALA A 236 -18.81 -5.52 -5.17
N ASP A 237 -18.94 -6.82 -5.36
CA ASP A 237 -19.69 -7.38 -6.47
C ASP A 237 -21.18 -7.31 -6.15
N CYS A 238 -21.91 -6.49 -6.87
CA CYS A 238 -23.32 -6.21 -6.62
C CYS A 238 -24.19 -7.44 -6.95
N SER A 239 -23.68 -8.44 -7.68
CA SER A 239 -24.39 -9.71 -7.94
C SER A 239 -24.24 -10.74 -6.81
N SER A 240 -23.03 -10.99 -6.33
CA SER A 240 -22.79 -11.97 -5.26
C SER A 240 -22.85 -11.38 -3.85
N SER A 241 -22.91 -10.05 -3.73
CA SER A 241 -22.71 -9.31 -2.47
C SER A 241 -21.33 -9.56 -1.83
N TYR A 242 -20.38 -10.12 -2.59
CA TYR A 242 -19.02 -10.33 -2.11
C TYR A 242 -18.27 -9.01 -2.03
N ILE A 243 -17.69 -8.73 -0.86
CA ILE A 243 -16.87 -7.54 -0.63
C ILE A 243 -15.40 -7.93 -0.82
N PHE A 244 -14.74 -7.26 -1.77
CA PHE A 244 -13.31 -7.39 -2.01
C PHE A 244 -12.50 -6.79 -0.85
N PRO A 245 -11.23 -7.18 -0.70
CA PRO A 245 -10.36 -6.62 0.33
C PRO A 245 -10.40 -5.09 0.38
N VAL A 246 -10.63 -4.58 1.58
CA VAL A 246 -10.60 -3.14 1.83
C VAL A 246 -9.15 -2.72 2.02
N HIS A 247 -8.70 -1.81 1.17
CA HIS A 247 -7.34 -1.30 1.23
C HIS A 247 -7.33 0.13 1.73
N THR A 248 -6.40 0.43 2.63
CA THR A 248 -6.17 1.79 3.12
C THR A 248 -4.95 2.40 2.43
N THR A 249 -4.84 3.72 2.46
CA THR A 249 -3.63 4.44 2.00
C THR A 249 -2.46 4.35 2.99
N TYR A 250 -2.54 3.48 4.00
CA TYR A 250 -1.49 3.26 4.98
C TYR A 250 -0.73 1.99 4.64
N ASP A 251 0.60 2.08 4.62
CA ASP A 251 1.50 0.95 4.42
C ASP A 251 2.11 0.54 5.78
N PRO A 252 1.70 -0.59 6.37
CA PRO A 252 2.21 -1.02 7.68
C PRO A 252 3.66 -1.50 7.63
N HIS A 253 4.22 -1.75 6.44
CA HIS A 253 5.58 -2.25 6.27
C HIS A 253 6.58 -1.16 5.88
N ALA A 254 6.11 0.06 5.66
CA ALA A 254 6.95 1.20 5.35
C ALA A 254 7.63 1.75 6.62
N ASP A 255 8.96 1.85 6.60
CA ASP A 255 9.73 2.57 7.62
C ASP A 255 10.02 4.00 7.14
N ARG A 256 9.36 4.96 7.79
CA ARG A 256 9.50 6.38 7.46
C ARG A 256 10.94 6.86 7.57
N GLU A 257 11.69 6.47 8.60
CA GLU A 257 13.04 7.00 8.82
C GLU A 257 14.01 6.52 7.75
N ILE A 258 13.91 5.23 7.39
CA ILE A 258 14.71 4.65 6.31
C ILE A 258 14.36 5.29 4.97
N ILE A 259 13.06 5.42 4.66
CA ILE A 259 12.58 6.02 3.41
C ILE A 259 13.11 7.46 3.27
N HIS A 260 13.01 8.27 4.32
CA HIS A 260 13.47 9.66 4.28
C HIS A 260 14.98 9.76 4.10
N LYS A 261 15.76 8.95 4.83
CA LYS A 261 17.22 8.93 4.69
C LYS A 261 17.65 8.56 3.28
N VAL A 262 17.08 7.49 2.70
CA VAL A 262 17.43 7.04 1.34
C VAL A 262 16.95 8.05 0.31
N SER A 263 15.76 8.62 0.48
CA SER A 263 15.21 9.64 -0.42
C SER A 263 16.09 10.89 -0.49
N HIS A 264 16.60 11.35 0.67
CA HIS A 264 17.52 12.48 0.75
C HIS A 264 18.87 12.18 0.09
N GLN A 265 19.45 11.00 0.37
CA GLN A 265 20.72 10.57 -0.25
C GLN A 265 20.65 10.49 -1.79
N ARG A 266 19.45 10.25 -2.34
CA ARG A 266 19.22 10.17 -3.80
C ARG A 266 18.84 11.52 -4.43
N GLY A 267 18.61 12.56 -3.62
CA GLY A 267 18.15 13.86 -4.11
C GLY A 267 16.73 13.83 -4.68
N ASP A 268 15.84 12.95 -4.19
CA ASP A 268 14.43 12.89 -4.63
C ASP A 268 13.70 14.25 -4.52
N GLN A 269 14.21 15.12 -3.66
CA GLN A 269 13.65 16.43 -3.31
C GLN A 269 13.84 17.43 -4.46
N ASP A 270 14.84 17.20 -5.31
CA ASP A 270 15.09 17.98 -6.52
C ASP A 270 14.15 17.59 -7.67
N PHE A 271 13.30 16.57 -7.48
CA PHE A 271 12.43 16.05 -8.51
C PHE A 271 10.95 16.08 -8.12
N THR A 272 10.11 16.24 -9.14
CA THR A 272 8.66 16.08 -9.02
C THR A 272 8.30 14.65 -8.61
N SER A 273 7.20 14.49 -7.86
CA SER A 273 6.79 13.20 -7.26
C SER A 273 6.93 12.00 -8.21
N ALA A 274 6.48 12.12 -9.46
CA ALA A 274 6.52 11.04 -10.45
C ALA A 274 7.92 10.50 -10.79
N LEU A 275 8.99 11.25 -10.49
CA LEU A 275 10.38 10.91 -10.77
C LEU A 275 11.16 10.48 -9.52
N ARG A 276 10.56 10.58 -8.34
CA ARG A 276 11.18 10.18 -7.06
C ARG A 276 11.23 8.67 -6.92
N ARG A 277 12.24 8.14 -6.21
CA ARG A 277 12.32 6.71 -5.86
C ARG A 277 11.12 6.24 -5.05
N TYR A 278 10.68 7.05 -4.09
CA TYR A 278 9.60 6.76 -3.15
C TYR A 278 8.36 7.61 -3.42
N SER A 279 7.95 7.73 -4.69
CA SER A 279 6.84 8.60 -5.10
C SER A 279 5.48 8.24 -4.48
N GLN A 280 5.33 7.02 -3.97
CA GLN A 280 4.12 6.55 -3.29
C GLN A 280 3.96 7.08 -1.86
N TYR A 281 5.05 7.59 -1.26
CA TYR A 281 5.06 8.13 0.10
C TYR A 281 5.18 9.65 0.09
N TRP A 282 4.72 10.27 1.17
CA TRP A 282 4.92 11.69 1.43
C TRP A 282 6.24 11.89 2.16
N LEU A 283 7.10 12.75 1.63
CA LEU A 283 8.38 13.11 2.25
C LEU A 283 8.22 14.36 3.12
N ASP A 284 9.18 14.62 4.02
CA ASP A 284 9.10 15.75 4.97
C ASP A 284 8.97 17.10 4.23
N ASP A 285 9.60 17.23 3.07
CA ASP A 285 9.49 18.43 2.24
C ASP A 285 8.10 18.63 1.64
N ASP A 286 7.36 17.54 1.33
CA ASP A 286 5.99 17.63 0.84
C ASP A 286 5.06 18.15 1.95
N TYR A 287 5.32 17.75 3.19
CA TYR A 287 4.64 18.31 4.35
C TYR A 287 4.98 19.80 4.52
N ASN A 288 6.24 20.20 4.43
CA ASN A 288 6.64 21.61 4.61
C ASN A 288 6.05 22.53 3.53
N LEU A 289 5.97 22.06 2.27
CA LEU A 289 5.33 22.79 1.17
C LEU A 289 3.82 23.04 1.42
N GLN A 290 3.14 22.12 2.11
CA GLN A 290 1.74 22.32 2.50
C GLN A 290 1.55 23.42 3.55
N GLU A 291 2.51 23.66 4.45
CA GLU A 291 2.38 24.69 5.49
C GLU A 291 2.39 26.11 4.91
N HIS A 292 3.19 26.33 3.86
CA HIS A 292 3.21 27.60 3.15
C HIS A 292 2.04 27.75 2.16
N GLY A 293 1.40 26.64 1.78
CA GLY A 293 0.23 26.57 0.93
C GLY A 293 -1.11 26.52 1.68
N LYS A 294 -1.25 27.23 2.81
CA LYS A 294 -2.54 27.36 3.52
C LYS A 294 -3.62 27.99 2.63
N LYS A 295 -4.29 27.13 1.88
CA LYS A 295 -5.68 27.15 1.38
C LYS A 295 -5.75 26.10 0.27
N PHE A 296 -6.07 24.85 0.62
CA PHE A 296 -6.78 24.03 -0.36
C PHE A 296 -8.21 24.57 -0.40
N PRO A 297 -8.71 25.06 -1.55
CA PRO A 297 -10.15 25.16 -1.72
C PRO A 297 -10.69 23.73 -1.68
N SER A 298 -11.79 23.55 -0.97
CA SER A 298 -12.58 22.33 -0.83
C SER A 298 -13.24 21.87 -2.13
N THR A 299 -12.64 22.12 -3.28
CA THR A 299 -13.20 21.83 -4.62
C THR A 299 -12.37 20.77 -5.34
N LEU A 300 -12.50 19.53 -4.87
CA LEU A 300 -12.49 18.31 -5.69
C LEU A 300 -13.61 17.36 -5.22
N LEU A 301 -14.69 17.93 -4.68
CA LEU A 301 -15.86 17.22 -4.13
C LEU A 301 -17.20 17.86 -4.51
N SER A 302 -17.25 18.60 -5.62
CA SER A 302 -18.51 19.11 -6.17
C SER A 302 -18.41 19.11 -7.69
N ASP A 303 -18.76 17.98 -8.29
CA ASP A 303 -19.30 17.88 -9.65
C ASP A 303 -20.12 16.58 -9.70
N VAL A 304 -21.09 16.49 -8.79
CA VAL A 304 -22.33 15.73 -8.96
C VAL A 304 -23.40 16.56 -8.25
N ASP A 305 -23.94 17.52 -8.98
CA ASP A 305 -25.23 18.13 -8.64
C ASP A 305 -26.31 17.41 -9.50
N PRO A 306 -27.57 17.41 -9.04
CA PRO A 306 -28.49 16.25 -9.06
C PRO A 306 -28.95 15.75 -10.44
#